data_AF-T0GYS4-F1
#
_entry.id   AF-T0GYS4-F1
#
_cell.length_a   1.000
_cell.length_b   1.000
_cell.length_c   1.000
_cell.angle_alpha   90.00
_cell.angle_beta   90.00
_cell.angle_gamma   90.00
#
_symmetry.space_group_name_H-M   'P 1'
#
loop_
_entity.id
_entity.type
_entity.pdbx_description
1 polymer ?
#
loop_
_entity_poly.entity_id
_entity_poly.type
_entity_poly.pdbx_seq_one_letter_code
_entity_poly.pdbx_strand_id
1 'polypeptide(L)'
;MPANKRLTAAEFARAIDGINISERPIAMARAVLVDGESQSDCARANGVSRNAVCIAVNRIWEAHSAVPAGFERVTAVLPKHQASVVRGWHERAPLKSETAS
;
A
#
# COMPACT_ATOMS: atom_id res chain seq x y z
N MET A 1 4.17 18.81 0.07
CA MET A 1 3.50 17.51 0.25
C MET A 1 2.15 17.82 0.87
N PRO A 2 1.01 17.52 0.21
CA PRO A 2 -0.29 17.92 0.74
C PRO A 2 -0.55 17.23 2.08
N ALA A 3 -1.36 17.88 2.90
CA ALA A 3 -1.67 17.51 4.27
C ALA A 3 -2.20 16.06 4.37
N ASN A 4 -1.40 15.22 5.05
CA ASN A 4 -1.75 13.93 5.66
C ASN A 4 -2.32 12.83 4.75
N LYS A 5 -1.48 12.32 3.86
CA LYS A 5 -1.52 10.89 3.49
C LYS A 5 -1.29 10.04 4.75
N ARG A 6 -2.36 9.46 5.31
CA ARG A 6 -2.33 8.61 6.51
C ARG A 6 -2.99 7.28 6.22
N LEU A 7 -2.48 6.23 6.84
CA LEU A 7 -3.04 4.88 6.79
C LEU A 7 -3.20 4.36 8.21
N THR A 8 -4.26 3.61 8.45
CA THR A 8 -4.34 2.74 9.63
C THR A 8 -3.29 1.63 9.54
N ALA A 9 -2.96 1.01 10.68
CA ALA A 9 -2.03 -0.12 10.70
C ALA A 9 -2.51 -1.28 9.81
N ALA A 10 -3.83 -1.51 9.72
CA ALA A 10 -4.42 -2.54 8.88
C ALA A 10 -4.32 -2.21 7.39
N GLU A 11 -4.61 -0.96 7.00
CA GLU A 11 -4.44 -0.50 5.61
C GLU A 11 -2.98 -0.56 5.17
N PHE A 12 -2.05 -0.20 6.07
CA PHE A 12 -0.62 -0.31 5.81
C PHE A 12 -0.20 -1.78 5.63
N ALA A 13 -0.65 -2.68 6.50
CA ALA A 13 -0.35 -4.11 6.38
C ALA A 13 -0.87 -4.70 5.05
N ARG A 14 -2.09 -4.34 4.63
CA ARG A 14 -2.62 -4.73 3.31
C ARG A 14 -1.85 -4.10 2.17
N ALA A 15 -1.40 -2.86 2.33
CA ALA A 15 -0.65 -2.16 1.29
C ALA A 15 0.70 -2.82 1.02
N ILE A 16 1.39 -3.31 2.06
CA ILE A 16 2.69 -3.99 1.90
C ILE A 16 2.57 -5.48 1.53
N ASP A 17 1.39 -6.07 1.66
CA ASP A 17 1.15 -7.46 1.28
C ASP A 17 1.41 -7.67 -0.22
N GLY A 18 2.27 -8.64 -0.54
CA GLY A 18 2.67 -8.94 -1.92
C GLY A 18 3.67 -7.95 -2.56
N ILE A 19 4.16 -6.92 -1.84
CA ILE A 19 5.22 -6.04 -2.34
C ILE A 19 6.60 -6.58 -1.97
N ASN A 20 7.48 -6.72 -2.96
CA ASN A 20 8.90 -6.99 -2.73
C ASN A 20 9.65 -5.68 -2.35
N ILE A 21 9.66 -5.35 -1.06
CA ILE A 21 10.41 -4.24 -0.45
C ILE A 21 11.17 -4.78 0.79
N SER A 22 12.36 -4.23 1.04
CA SER A 22 13.13 -4.54 2.26
C SER A 22 12.53 -3.91 3.53
N GLU A 23 12.82 -4.51 4.69
CA GLU A 23 12.23 -4.11 5.97
C GLU A 23 12.48 -2.64 6.33
N ARG A 24 13.66 -2.09 6.01
CA ARG A 24 14.03 -0.71 6.38
C ARG A 24 13.13 0.35 5.71
N PRO A 25 12.91 0.34 4.38
CA PRO A 25 11.88 1.17 3.75
C PRO A 25 10.47 0.98 4.30
N ILE A 26 10.06 -0.25 4.66
CA ILE A 26 8.76 -0.51 5.30
C ILE A 26 8.67 0.22 6.65
N ALA A 27 9.70 0.09 7.48
CA ALA A 27 9.74 0.75 8.79
C ALA A 27 9.66 2.28 8.67
N MET A 28 10.43 2.89 7.75
CA MET A 28 10.38 4.33 7.51
C MET A 28 8.99 4.80 7.04
N ALA A 29 8.37 4.05 6.12
CA ALA A 29 7.04 4.40 5.63
C ALA A 29 5.97 4.22 6.70
N ARG A 30 6.09 3.22 7.59
CA ARG A 30 5.19 3.02 8.72
C ARG A 30 5.26 4.20 9.69
N ALA A 31 6.47 4.62 10.06
CA ALA A 31 6.69 5.77 10.93
C ALA A 31 6.00 7.03 10.41
N VAL A 32 6.02 7.25 9.09
CA VAL A 32 5.39 8.42 8.46
C VAL A 32 3.88 8.26 8.24
N LEU A 33 3.44 7.14 7.66
CA LEU A 33 2.04 6.96 7.22
C LEU A 33 1.11 6.53 8.34
N VAL A 34 1.60 5.77 9.32
CA VAL A 34 0.82 5.24 10.43
C VAL A 34 1.08 6.06 11.69
N ASP A 35 2.33 6.11 12.13
CA ASP A 35 2.69 6.71 13.43
C ASP A 35 2.69 8.25 13.36
N GLY A 36 2.91 8.81 12.17
CA GLY A 36 2.77 10.24 11.91
C GLY A 36 3.98 11.10 12.11
N GLU A 37 5.16 10.48 12.16
CA GLU A 37 6.41 11.21 12.12
C GLU A 37 6.54 12.03 10.84
N SER A 38 7.23 13.16 10.94
CA SER A 38 7.60 13.90 9.75
C SER A 38 8.66 13.12 8.95
N GLN A 39 8.62 13.23 7.62
CA GLN A 39 9.64 12.62 6.76
C GLN A 39 11.07 13.11 7.11
N SER A 40 11.18 14.34 7.61
CA SER A 40 12.47 14.93 8.00
C SER A 40 13.02 14.29 9.28
N ASP A 41 12.16 14.04 10.27
CA ASP A 41 12.55 13.41 11.53
C ASP A 41 12.88 11.94 11.32
N CYS A 42 12.05 11.22 10.55
CA CYS A 42 12.32 9.85 10.15
C CYS A 42 13.65 9.74 9.38
N ALA A 43 13.95 10.68 8.48
CA ALA A 43 15.22 10.70 7.74
C ALA A 43 16.42 10.89 8.67
N ARG A 44 16.31 11.81 9.65
CA ARG A 44 17.35 12.06 10.66
C ARG A 44 17.57 10.83 11.54
N ALA A 45 16.50 10.21 12.05
CA ALA A 45 16.56 9.02 12.90
C ALA A 45 17.20 7.82 12.19
N ASN A 46 17.01 7.71 10.88
CA ASN A 46 17.54 6.61 10.07
C ASN A 46 18.88 6.92 9.40
N GLY A 47 19.43 8.13 9.55
CA GLY A 47 20.68 8.54 8.89
C GLY A 47 20.61 8.51 7.36
N VAL A 48 19.44 8.81 6.78
CA VAL A 48 19.21 8.80 5.32
C VAL A 48 18.78 10.16 4.81
N SER A 49 18.77 10.34 3.48
CA SER A 49 18.20 11.54 2.89
C SER A 49 16.66 11.55 3.00
N ARG A 50 16.07 12.74 3.11
CA ARG A 50 14.61 12.92 3.06
C ARG A 50 14.00 12.34 1.79
N ASN A 51 14.73 12.37 0.68
CA ASN A 51 14.27 11.81 -0.58
C ASN A 51 14.12 10.28 -0.51
N ALA A 52 15.02 9.58 0.19
CA ALA A 52 14.90 8.13 0.39
C ALA A 52 13.61 7.77 1.15
N VAL A 53 13.28 8.53 2.20
CA VAL A 53 12.02 8.38 2.94
C VAL A 53 10.82 8.67 2.04
N CYS A 54 10.87 9.74 1.24
CA CYS A 54 9.81 10.10 0.29
C CYS A 54 9.52 8.98 -0.71
N ILE A 55 10.56 8.37 -1.29
CA ILE A 55 10.42 7.25 -2.23
C ILE A 55 9.74 6.05 -1.55
N ALA A 56 10.16 5.69 -0.34
CA ALA A 56 9.56 4.58 0.41
C ALA A 56 8.08 4.83 0.71
N VAL A 57 7.75 6.03 1.21
CA VAL A 57 6.39 6.45 1.53
C VAL A 57 5.50 6.45 0.29
N ASN A 58 5.96 7.03 -0.82
CA ASN A 58 5.16 7.08 -2.04
C ASN A 58 4.89 5.70 -2.61
N ARG A 59 5.87 4.80 -2.60
CA ARG A 59 5.70 3.43 -3.11
C ARG A 59 4.61 2.66 -2.37
N ILE A 60 4.54 2.78 -1.04
CA ILE A 60 3.49 2.12 -0.25
C ILE A 60 2.15 2.83 -0.42
N TRP A 61 2.15 4.16 -0.50
CA TRP A 61 0.93 4.92 -0.77
C TRP A 61 0.31 4.56 -2.13
N GLU A 62 1.12 4.47 -3.19
CA GLU A 62 0.66 4.09 -4.52
C GLU A 62 0.07 2.68 -4.53
N ALA A 63 0.71 1.73 -3.84
CA ALA A 63 0.18 0.37 -3.74
C ALA A 63 -1.15 0.28 -3.00
N HIS A 64 -1.37 1.15 -2.00
CA HIS A 64 -2.66 1.31 -1.34
C HIS A 64 -3.68 1.97 -2.28
N SER A 65 -3.35 3.10 -2.90
CA SER A 65 -4.24 3.85 -3.79
C SER A 65 -4.60 3.10 -5.09
N ALA A 66 -3.84 2.08 -5.48
CA ALA A 66 -4.17 1.22 -6.60
C ALA A 66 -5.39 0.31 -6.34
N VAL A 67 -5.88 0.24 -5.09
CA VAL A 67 -7.13 -0.44 -4.74
C VAL A 67 -8.25 0.59 -4.69
N PRO A 68 -9.25 0.54 -5.60
CA PRO A 68 -10.36 1.49 -5.58
C PRO A 68 -11.18 1.42 -4.29
N ALA A 69 -11.88 2.51 -3.96
CA ALA A 69 -12.81 2.53 -2.83
C ALA A 69 -13.89 1.43 -3.01
N GLY A 70 -14.18 0.69 -1.95
CA GLY A 70 -15.11 -0.45 -1.98
C GLY A 70 -14.48 -1.77 -2.44
N PHE A 71 -13.22 -1.77 -2.89
CA PHE A 71 -12.48 -2.96 -3.30
C PHE A 71 -11.42 -3.33 -2.25
N GLU A 72 -11.05 -4.62 -2.22
CA GLU A 72 -9.99 -5.13 -1.35
C GLU A 72 -9.03 -6.01 -2.16
N ARG A 73 -7.72 -5.85 -1.93
CA ARG A 73 -6.70 -6.77 -2.42
C ARG A 73 -6.58 -7.93 -1.44
N VAL A 74 -6.74 -9.15 -1.95
CA VAL A 74 -6.65 -10.41 -1.18
C VAL A 74 -5.61 -11.35 -1.78
N THR A 75 -4.74 -11.90 -0.93
CA THR A 75 -3.79 -12.95 -1.26
C THR A 75 -4.20 -14.23 -0.52
N ALA A 76 -4.54 -15.31 -1.23
CA ALA A 76 -5.03 -16.55 -0.62
C ALA A 76 -4.54 -17.81 -1.36
N VAL A 77 -4.31 -18.89 -0.61
CA VAL A 77 -4.04 -20.23 -1.16
C VAL A 77 -5.37 -20.96 -1.33
N LEU A 78 -5.73 -21.29 -2.58
CA LEU A 78 -7.01 -21.89 -2.93
C LEU A 78 -6.82 -23.15 -3.80
N PRO A 79 -7.75 -24.12 -3.74
CA PRO A 79 -7.86 -25.18 -4.73
C PRO A 79 -7.95 -24.64 -6.16
N LYS A 80 -7.35 -25.36 -7.13
CA LYS A 80 -7.25 -24.91 -8.53
C LYS A 80 -8.58 -24.43 -9.14
N HIS A 81 -9.68 -25.13 -8.85
CA HIS A 81 -11.00 -24.78 -9.39
C HIS A 81 -11.51 -23.43 -8.85
N GLN A 82 -11.33 -23.15 -7.56
CA GLN A 82 -11.68 -21.85 -6.97
C GLN A 82 -10.77 -20.74 -7.48
N ALA A 83 -9.47 -21.01 -7.62
CA ALA A 83 -8.54 -20.06 -8.22
C ALA A 83 -8.92 -19.70 -9.67
N SER A 84 -9.44 -20.64 -10.45
CA SER A 84 -9.96 -20.37 -11.80
C SER A 84 -11.19 -19.48 -11.79
N VAL A 85 -12.07 -19.61 -10.79
CA VAL A 85 -13.23 -18.72 -10.63
C VAL A 85 -12.77 -17.28 -10.34
N VAL A 86 -11.83 -17.10 -9.40
CA VAL A 86 -11.26 -15.78 -9.05
C VAL A 86 -10.55 -15.15 -10.25
N ARG A 87 -9.77 -15.92 -11.02
CA ARG A 87 -9.15 -15.44 -12.27
C ARG A 87 -10.21 -14.97 -13.28
N GLY A 88 -11.29 -15.73 -13.45
CA GLY A 88 -12.38 -15.34 -14.32
C GLY A 88 -13.11 -14.06 -13.88
N TRP A 89 -13.17 -13.76 -12.57
CA TRP A 89 -13.70 -12.48 -12.09
C TRP A 89 -12.82 -11.30 -12.52
N HIS A 90 -11.49 -11.41 -12.37
CA HIS A 90 -10.54 -10.39 -12.77
C HIS A 90 -10.60 -10.09 -14.28
N GLU A 91 -10.81 -11.10 -15.12
CA GLU A 91 -10.92 -10.95 -16.58
C GLU A 91 -12.24 -10.31 -17.03
N ARG A 92 -13.36 -10.63 -16.36
CA ARG A 92 -14.70 -10.12 -16.72
C ARG A 92 -15.01 -8.73 -16.17
N ALA A 93 -14.37 -8.36 -15.06
CA ALA A 93 -14.49 -7.05 -14.42
C ALA A 93 -13.10 -6.43 -14.25
N PRO A 94 -12.42 -6.00 -15.35
CA PRO A 94 -11.26 -5.14 -15.19
C PRO A 94 -11.73 -3.93 -14.38
N LEU A 95 -10.99 -3.56 -13.32
CA LEU A 95 -11.26 -2.48 -12.35
C LEU A 95 -11.87 -1.25 -13.04
N LYS A 96 -13.17 -1.31 -13.31
CA LYS A 96 -13.97 -0.20 -13.78
C LYS A 96 -14.35 0.46 -12.48
N SER A 97 -13.87 1.69 -12.32
CA SER A 97 -14.40 2.63 -11.36
C SER A 97 -15.93 2.51 -11.40
N GLU A 98 -16.51 1.87 -10.38
CA GLU A 98 -17.92 2.01 -10.10
C GLU A 98 -18.10 3.51 -9.94
N THR A 99 -18.69 4.09 -10.98
CA THR A 99 -18.91 5.50 -11.08
C THR A 99 -19.90 5.81 -9.99
N ALA A 100 -19.50 6.69 -9.08
CA ALA A 100 -20.37 7.36 -8.13
C ALA A 100 -21.76 7.57 -8.77
N SER A 101 -22.79 7.00 -8.14
CA SER A 101 -24.19 7.35 -8.35
C SER A 101 -24.83 7.51 -6.98
#